data_AF-A0A838ZKQ8-F1
#
_entry.id   AF-A0A838ZKQ8-F1
#
_cell.length_a   1.000
_cell.length_b   1.000
_cell.length_c   1.000
_cell.angle_alpha   90.00
_cell.angle_beta   90.00
_cell.angle_gamma   90.00
#
_symmetry.space_group_name_H-M   'P 1'
#
loop_
_entity.id
_entity.type
_entity.pdbx_description
1 polymer ?
#
loop_
_entity_poly.entity_id
_entity_poly.type
_entity_poly.pdbx_seq_one_letter_code
_entity_poly.pdbx_strand_id
1 'polypeptide(L)'
;MMKKWGICLLAAGLFLTACSSDDDNNEVSQEDQNQVDDEAIVNYLEDHYFEPERGLIRKYDDEDEADDAYPNLKSMGVKLNSGVWVIKRPGVTAEGPSITSNTQDSIQISYDSNRFIASRDNVTEGSELYGSVGTYYNTINSTGVAAWDPIFYYTEITEDLADNDINLDHFVIEGFVEGLKEFNSTQTSGDDLYNFQGAIIVPSRAAYGRDFVYTGGQLRNDVYRNTSFIFNFELHQFLPRNN
;
A
#
# COMPACT_ATOMS: atom_id res chain seq x y z
N MET A 1 -52.92 -25.43 -9.60
CA MET A 1 -51.78 -26.30 -9.20
C MET A 1 -50.89 -26.50 -10.42
N MET A 2 -49.62 -26.12 -10.30
CA MET A 2 -48.39 -26.71 -10.89
C MET A 2 -47.32 -25.62 -11.01
N LYS A 3 -46.42 -25.60 -10.03
CA LYS A 3 -45.11 -24.95 -10.03
C LYS A 3 -44.29 -25.45 -11.23
N LYS A 4 -43.62 -24.56 -11.95
CA LYS A 4 -42.42 -24.91 -12.71
C LYS A 4 -41.35 -23.84 -12.47
N TRP A 5 -40.35 -24.26 -11.71
CA TRP A 5 -39.08 -23.58 -11.48
C TRP A 5 -38.07 -24.01 -12.56
N GLY A 6 -37.07 -23.16 -12.78
CA GLY A 6 -35.77 -23.55 -13.33
C GLY A 6 -35.57 -23.26 -14.82
N ILE A 7 -34.41 -22.83 -15.31
CA ILE A 7 -33.04 -22.83 -14.79
C ILE A 7 -32.27 -21.74 -15.58
N CYS A 8 -31.58 -20.82 -14.89
CA CYS A 8 -30.50 -20.03 -15.51
C CYS A 8 -29.21 -20.84 -15.39
N LEU A 9 -28.68 -21.31 -16.51
CA LEU A 9 -27.36 -21.93 -16.61
C LEU A 9 -26.29 -20.85 -16.38
N LEU A 10 -25.74 -20.81 -15.17
CA LEU A 10 -24.47 -20.15 -14.88
C LEU A 10 -23.36 -21.09 -15.34
N ALA A 11 -22.73 -20.76 -16.46
CA ALA A 11 -21.50 -21.41 -16.90
C ALA A 11 -20.35 -20.90 -16.03
N ALA A 12 -20.02 -21.64 -14.97
CA ALA A 12 -18.75 -21.49 -14.27
C ALA A 12 -17.65 -22.05 -15.19
N GLY A 13 -16.79 -21.17 -15.71
CA GLY A 13 -15.58 -21.58 -16.41
C GLY A 13 -14.62 -22.23 -15.44
N LEU A 14 -14.50 -23.55 -15.50
CA LEU A 14 -13.40 -24.29 -14.89
C LEU A 14 -12.19 -24.11 -15.81
N PHE A 15 -11.21 -23.30 -15.40
CA PHE A 15 -9.87 -23.35 -15.99
C PHE A 15 -9.18 -24.61 -15.46
N LEU A 16 -9.18 -25.66 -16.28
CA LEU A 16 -8.34 -26.84 -16.07
C LEU A 16 -6.91 -26.47 -16.46
N THR A 17 -6.04 -26.53 -15.47
CA THR A 17 -4.59 -26.59 -15.60
C THR A 17 -4.19 -27.87 -16.34
N ALA A 18 -3.37 -27.75 -17.39
CA ALA A 18 -2.36 -28.74 -17.79
C ALA A 18 -1.68 -28.33 -19.11
N CYS A 19 -0.46 -27.82 -19.02
CA CYS A 19 0.61 -28.26 -19.91
C CYS A 19 1.95 -28.00 -19.23
N SER A 20 2.48 -29.04 -18.58
CA SER A 20 3.83 -29.08 -18.04
C SER A 20 4.83 -29.18 -19.18
N SER A 21 5.70 -28.18 -19.30
CA SER A 21 7.00 -28.30 -19.95
C SER A 21 8.05 -28.01 -18.88
N ASP A 22 9.00 -28.94 -18.74
CA ASP A 22 10.19 -28.91 -17.86
C ASP A 22 11.09 -27.70 -18.16
N ASP A 23 10.68 -26.51 -17.72
CA ASP A 23 11.55 -25.38 -17.43
C ASP A 23 11.22 -24.97 -15.99
N ASP A 24 12.16 -25.22 -15.07
CA ASP A 24 12.07 -24.99 -13.63
C ASP A 24 11.99 -23.48 -13.29
N ASN A 25 10.89 -22.85 -13.66
CA ASN A 25 10.48 -21.57 -13.13
C ASN A 25 8.95 -21.48 -13.16
N ASN A 26 8.30 -22.15 -12.19
CA ASN A 26 6.87 -22.03 -11.92
C ASN A 26 6.54 -20.65 -11.31
N GLU A 27 7.02 -19.56 -11.92
CA GLU A 27 6.69 -18.22 -11.48
C GLU A 27 5.23 -17.93 -11.85
N VAL A 28 4.43 -17.57 -10.84
CA VAL A 28 3.04 -17.12 -11.03
C VAL A 28 3.01 -16.01 -12.07
N SER A 29 2.00 -16.00 -12.96
CA SER A 29 1.89 -14.95 -13.97
C SER A 29 1.70 -13.58 -13.31
N GLN A 30 2.05 -12.48 -13.99
CA GLN A 30 1.83 -11.14 -13.43
C GLN A 30 0.34 -10.86 -13.22
N GLU A 31 -0.53 -11.36 -14.10
CA GLU A 31 -1.98 -11.21 -13.98
C GLU A 31 -2.51 -11.95 -12.74
N ASP A 32 -2.08 -13.20 -12.54
CA ASP A 32 -2.45 -13.96 -11.36
C ASP A 32 -1.93 -13.29 -10.08
N GLN A 33 -0.69 -12.80 -10.07
CA GLN A 33 -0.14 -12.07 -8.92
C GLN A 33 -0.96 -10.81 -8.62
N ASN A 34 -1.36 -10.06 -9.65
CA ASN A 34 -2.18 -8.86 -9.47
C ASN A 34 -3.53 -9.19 -8.81
N GLN A 35 -4.11 -10.33 -9.16
CA GLN A 35 -5.35 -10.81 -8.53
C GLN A 35 -5.11 -11.21 -7.07
N VAL A 36 -4.03 -11.93 -6.78
CA VAL A 36 -3.67 -12.34 -5.41
C VAL A 36 -3.43 -11.12 -4.52
N ASP A 37 -2.71 -10.11 -5.02
CA ASP A 37 -2.49 -8.85 -4.31
C ASP A 37 -3.81 -8.14 -4.00
N ASP A 38 -4.72 -8.06 -4.98
CA ASP A 38 -6.02 -7.42 -4.80
C ASP A 38 -6.87 -8.12 -3.73
N GLU A 39 -6.88 -9.45 -3.70
CA GLU A 39 -7.59 -10.23 -2.69
C GLU A 39 -6.94 -10.09 -1.31
N ALA A 40 -5.61 -10.16 -1.23
CA ALA A 40 -4.86 -10.00 0.00
C ALA A 40 -5.01 -8.61 0.63
N ILE A 41 -5.04 -7.55 -0.18
CA ILE A 41 -5.34 -6.20 0.31
C ILE A 41 -6.74 -6.14 0.89
N VAL A 42 -7.74 -6.81 0.27
CA VAL A 42 -9.09 -6.85 0.85
C VAL A 42 -9.11 -7.57 2.19
N ASN A 43 -8.44 -8.73 2.33
CA ASN A 43 -8.31 -9.40 3.63
C ASN A 43 -7.63 -8.48 4.66
N TYR A 44 -6.51 -7.86 4.29
CA TYR A 44 -5.80 -6.93 5.19
C TYR A 44 -6.72 -5.80 5.67
N LEU A 45 -7.52 -5.22 4.78
CA LEU A 45 -8.45 -4.14 5.12
C LEU A 45 -9.63 -4.60 5.97
N GLU A 46 -10.04 -5.86 5.88
CA GLU A 46 -11.11 -6.46 6.68
C GLU A 46 -10.62 -6.82 8.09
N ASP A 47 -9.37 -7.29 8.20
CA ASP A 47 -8.74 -7.76 9.44
C ASP A 47 -8.16 -6.63 10.30
N HIS A 48 -8.18 -5.39 9.80
CA HIS A 48 -7.55 -4.24 10.47
C HIS A 48 -8.47 -3.04 10.63
N TYR A 49 -8.16 -2.19 11.60
CA TYR A 49 -8.83 -0.94 11.91
C TYR A 49 -7.82 0.17 12.28
N PHE A 50 -8.33 1.40 12.41
CA PHE A 50 -7.55 2.50 12.99
C PHE A 50 -7.75 2.58 14.50
N GLU A 51 -6.66 2.43 15.26
CA GLU A 51 -6.65 2.64 16.71
C GLU A 51 -7.17 4.04 17.06
N PRO A 52 -8.12 4.18 18.01
CA PRO A 52 -8.77 5.46 18.29
C PRO A 52 -7.82 6.57 18.74
N GLU A 53 -6.75 6.24 19.47
CA GLU A 53 -5.90 7.25 20.13
C GLU A 53 -5.14 8.10 19.11
N ARG A 54 -4.48 7.47 18.13
CA ARG A 54 -3.59 8.15 17.18
C ARG A 54 -3.69 7.66 15.74
N GLY A 55 -4.62 6.75 15.46
CA GLY A 55 -4.86 6.26 14.10
C GLY A 55 -3.81 5.29 13.58
N LEU A 56 -3.09 4.58 14.46
CA LEU A 56 -2.27 3.45 14.06
C LEU A 56 -3.15 2.35 13.48
N ILE A 57 -2.69 1.68 12.44
CA ILE A 57 -3.35 0.47 11.96
C ILE A 57 -3.07 -0.68 12.91
N ARG A 58 -4.12 -1.35 13.38
CA ARG A 58 -4.06 -2.55 14.23
C ARG A 58 -4.88 -3.66 13.61
N LYS A 59 -4.44 -4.89 13.81
CA LYS A 59 -5.23 -6.09 13.52
C LYS A 59 -6.23 -6.27 14.67
N TYR A 60 -7.45 -6.73 14.37
CA TYR A 60 -8.38 -7.15 15.41
C TYR A 60 -7.80 -8.27 16.28
N ASP A 61 -8.17 -8.28 17.55
CA ASP A 61 -7.80 -9.34 18.48
C ASP A 61 -8.90 -10.42 18.50
N ASP A 62 -8.56 -11.64 18.05
CA ASP A 62 -9.49 -12.77 18.05
C ASP A 62 -9.88 -13.24 19.47
N GLU A 63 -9.13 -12.83 20.51
CA GLU A 63 -9.35 -13.19 21.91
C GLU A 63 -10.00 -12.07 22.74
N ASP A 64 -9.98 -10.81 22.28
CA ASP A 64 -10.51 -9.63 22.98
C ASP A 64 -11.43 -8.79 22.09
N GLU A 65 -12.75 -8.89 22.32
CA GLU A 65 -13.80 -8.17 21.58
C GLU A 65 -13.81 -6.64 21.85
N ALA A 66 -12.84 -6.09 22.58
CA ALA A 66 -12.76 -4.64 22.88
C ALA A 66 -12.62 -3.78 21.62
N ASP A 67 -12.07 -4.33 20.53
CA ASP A 67 -11.87 -3.61 19.27
C ASP A 67 -12.91 -3.93 18.18
N ASP A 68 -13.72 -4.98 18.32
CA ASP A 68 -14.79 -5.38 17.39
C ASP A 68 -15.77 -4.26 17.00
N ALA A 69 -15.92 -3.25 17.86
CA ALA A 69 -16.81 -2.13 17.61
C ALA A 69 -16.23 -1.09 16.62
N TYR A 70 -14.92 -1.12 16.36
CA TYR A 70 -14.28 -0.18 15.44
C TYR A 70 -14.55 -0.59 13.99
N PRO A 71 -14.81 0.38 13.08
CA PRO A 71 -14.99 0.07 11.67
C PRO A 71 -13.67 -0.41 11.04
N ASN A 72 -13.73 -1.51 10.31
CA ASN A 72 -12.58 -2.00 9.57
C ASN A 72 -12.18 -1.04 8.45
N LEU A 73 -10.91 -1.08 8.04
CA LEU A 73 -10.39 -0.19 7.01
C LEU A 73 -11.14 -0.36 5.68
N LYS A 74 -11.62 -1.56 5.38
CA LYS A 74 -12.38 -1.88 4.16
C LYS A 74 -13.65 -1.04 4.03
N SER A 75 -14.39 -0.89 5.13
CA SER A 75 -15.66 -0.15 5.18
C SER A 75 -15.51 1.35 4.91
N MET A 76 -14.30 1.89 5.12
CA MET A 76 -13.96 3.30 4.94
C MET A 76 -13.16 3.57 3.65
N GLY A 77 -12.64 2.52 3.02
CA GLY A 77 -11.70 2.61 1.92
C GLY A 77 -12.36 2.85 0.56
N VAL A 78 -11.66 3.57 -0.30
CA VAL A 78 -11.98 3.76 -1.72
C VAL A 78 -10.86 3.16 -2.56
N LYS A 79 -11.20 2.29 -3.51
CA LYS A 79 -10.26 1.72 -4.48
C LYS A 79 -10.18 2.60 -5.72
N LEU A 80 -8.97 3.03 -6.08
CA LEU A 80 -8.65 3.74 -7.32
C LEU A 80 -8.50 2.76 -8.49
N ASN A 81 -8.49 3.28 -9.72
CA ASN A 81 -8.40 2.45 -10.92
C ASN A 81 -7.09 1.65 -11.03
N SER A 82 -5.99 2.17 -10.47
CA SER A 82 -4.71 1.46 -10.36
C SER A 82 -4.79 0.24 -9.43
N GLY A 83 -5.77 0.24 -8.53
CA GLY A 83 -5.91 -0.71 -7.43
C GLY A 83 -5.46 -0.21 -6.08
N VAL A 84 -4.87 1.00 -6.03
CA VAL A 84 -4.53 1.66 -4.77
C VAL A 84 -5.80 1.85 -3.93
N TRP A 85 -5.70 1.56 -2.64
CA TRP A 85 -6.75 1.86 -1.67
C TRP A 85 -6.39 3.10 -0.87
N VAL A 86 -7.34 4.02 -0.78
CA VAL A 86 -7.27 5.24 0.04
C VAL A 86 -8.27 5.13 1.17
N ILE A 87 -7.79 5.27 2.40
CA ILE A 87 -8.62 5.14 3.61
C ILE A 87 -8.41 6.39 4.46
N LYS A 88 -9.44 7.23 4.58
CA LYS A 88 -9.40 8.44 5.42
C LYS A 88 -9.89 8.11 6.82
N ARG A 89 -9.09 8.40 7.84
CA ARG A 89 -9.51 8.23 9.23
C ARG A 89 -10.51 9.33 9.61
N PRO A 90 -11.68 8.99 10.18
CA PRO A 90 -12.63 10.00 10.61
C PRO A 90 -12.08 10.82 11.79
N GLY A 91 -12.50 12.09 11.88
CA GLY A 91 -12.20 12.95 13.03
C GLY A 91 -10.83 13.65 12.99
N VAL A 92 -10.06 13.53 11.90
CA VAL A 92 -8.83 14.30 11.70
C VAL A 92 -9.10 15.52 10.83
N THR A 93 -8.73 16.70 11.31
CA THR A 93 -8.83 17.96 10.56
C THR A 93 -7.66 18.07 9.58
N ALA A 94 -7.97 18.08 8.29
CA ALA A 94 -7.00 18.22 7.21
C ALA A 94 -7.58 19.14 6.13
N GLU A 95 -7.42 20.44 6.32
CA GLU A 95 -7.98 21.48 5.44
C GLU A 95 -6.90 22.20 4.62
N GLY A 96 -5.64 21.77 4.74
CA GLY A 96 -4.52 22.31 3.99
C GLY A 96 -4.54 21.92 2.50
N PRO A 97 -3.54 22.36 1.73
CA PRO A 97 -3.41 21.95 0.34
C PRO A 97 -3.13 20.45 0.20
N SER A 98 -3.49 19.88 -0.94
CA SER A 98 -3.10 18.54 -1.39
C SER A 98 -1.91 18.65 -2.35
N ILE A 99 -1.14 17.59 -2.47
CA ILE A 99 -0.09 17.52 -3.49
C ILE A 99 -0.69 17.47 -4.91
N THR A 100 0.11 17.86 -5.89
CA THR A 100 -0.20 17.74 -7.33
C THR A 100 0.79 16.82 -8.04
N SER A 101 2.06 16.87 -7.66
CA SER A 101 3.15 16.09 -8.25
C SER A 101 4.31 15.96 -7.29
N ASN A 102 4.88 14.75 -7.19
CA ASN A 102 6.06 14.50 -6.38
C ASN A 102 7.32 15.25 -6.83
N THR A 103 7.41 15.63 -8.12
CA THR A 103 8.55 16.36 -8.66
C THR A 103 8.43 17.87 -8.49
N GLN A 104 7.21 18.38 -8.30
CA GLN A 104 6.94 19.82 -8.12
C GLN A 104 6.68 20.18 -6.66
N ASP A 105 6.38 19.19 -5.82
CA ASP A 105 5.92 19.42 -4.46
C ASP A 105 6.82 18.68 -3.46
N SER A 106 7.18 19.36 -2.39
CA SER A 106 7.87 18.81 -1.24
C SER A 106 6.88 18.57 -0.10
N ILE A 107 7.01 17.44 0.58
CA ILE A 107 6.11 17.05 1.68
C ILE A 107 6.87 16.85 2.98
N GLN A 108 6.22 17.23 4.08
CA GLN A 108 6.59 16.82 5.42
C GLN A 108 5.58 15.82 5.95
N ILE A 109 6.03 14.62 6.31
CA ILE A 109 5.15 13.49 6.59
C ILE A 109 5.66 12.66 7.77
N SER A 110 4.78 12.29 8.68
CA SER A 110 5.00 11.21 9.64
C SER A 110 4.33 9.96 9.14
N TYR A 111 4.98 8.82 9.24
CA TYR A 111 4.42 7.57 8.72
C TYR A 111 4.91 6.34 9.48
N ASP A 112 4.06 5.32 9.49
CA ASP A 112 4.40 3.93 9.74
C ASP A 112 4.08 3.17 8.45
N SER A 113 5.14 2.73 7.76
CA SER A 113 4.98 1.99 6.50
C SER A 113 5.45 0.55 6.66
N ASN A 114 4.58 -0.34 6.20
CA ASN A 114 4.78 -1.77 6.24
C ASN A 114 4.63 -2.34 4.83
N ARG A 115 5.01 -3.61 4.67
CA ARG A 115 4.96 -4.33 3.41
C ARG A 115 4.62 -5.78 3.62
N PHE A 116 4.03 -6.41 2.62
CA PHE A 116 3.79 -7.84 2.58
C PHE A 116 3.87 -8.35 1.15
N ILE A 117 4.06 -9.66 1.01
CA ILE A 117 3.93 -10.36 -0.26
C ILE A 117 2.70 -11.24 -0.15
N ALA A 118 1.81 -11.13 -1.13
CA ALA A 118 0.60 -11.93 -1.17
C ALA A 118 0.91 -13.29 -1.80
N SER A 119 0.36 -14.36 -1.24
CA SER A 119 0.53 -15.71 -1.79
C SER A 119 -0.71 -16.57 -1.56
N ARG A 120 -0.94 -17.50 -2.49
CA ARG A 120 -1.91 -18.59 -2.31
C ARG A 120 -1.30 -19.87 -1.76
N ASP A 121 0.02 -19.85 -1.55
CA ASP A 121 0.73 -20.99 -0.99
C ASP A 121 0.36 -21.16 0.49
N ASN A 122 0.02 -22.39 0.88
CA ASN A 122 -0.38 -22.75 2.25
C ASN A 122 -1.68 -22.09 2.74
N VAL A 123 -2.55 -21.64 1.83
CA VAL A 123 -3.88 -21.15 2.20
C VAL A 123 -4.77 -22.34 2.58
N THR A 124 -4.96 -22.55 3.88
CA THR A 124 -6.08 -23.35 4.39
C THR A 124 -7.31 -22.47 4.50
N GLU A 125 -8.51 -23.08 4.60
CA GLU A 125 -9.74 -22.32 4.83
C GLU A 125 -9.59 -21.46 6.11
N GLY A 126 -9.68 -20.13 5.96
CA GLY A 126 -9.46 -19.16 7.04
C GLY A 126 -8.04 -18.59 7.16
N SER A 127 -7.10 -18.95 6.27
CA SER A 127 -5.76 -18.33 6.25
C SER A 127 -5.75 -17.00 5.50
N GLU A 128 -4.99 -16.04 6.02
CA GLU A 128 -4.74 -14.74 5.39
C GLU A 128 -3.94 -14.90 4.09
N LEU A 129 -4.38 -14.19 3.03
CA LEU A 129 -3.66 -14.16 1.75
C LEU A 129 -2.47 -13.18 1.77
N TYR A 130 -2.50 -12.19 2.66
CA TYR A 130 -1.33 -11.35 2.89
C TYR A 130 -0.36 -12.12 3.78
N GLY A 131 0.89 -12.26 3.31
CA GLY A 131 1.93 -12.89 4.11
C GLY A 131 2.32 -12.06 5.34
N SER A 132 3.40 -12.45 6.01
CA SER A 132 3.92 -11.70 7.16
C SER A 132 4.15 -10.23 6.83
N VAL A 133 3.51 -9.36 7.61
CA VAL A 133 3.65 -7.91 7.49
C VAL A 133 4.97 -7.47 8.12
N GLY A 134 5.90 -7.02 7.29
CA GLY A 134 7.20 -6.52 7.71
C GLY A 134 7.27 -5.00 7.62
N THR A 135 8.05 -4.37 8.51
CA THR A 135 8.33 -2.94 8.41
C THR A 135 9.11 -2.61 7.13
N TYR A 136 8.73 -1.51 6.48
CA TYR A 136 9.46 -0.92 5.37
C TYR A 136 10.28 0.29 5.86
N TYR A 137 9.62 1.41 6.10
CA TYR A 137 10.17 2.59 6.78
C TYR A 137 9.18 3.11 7.80
N ASN A 138 9.65 3.76 8.85
CA ASN A 138 8.77 4.48 9.77
C ASN A 138 9.50 5.71 10.30
N THR A 139 8.77 6.77 10.64
CA THR A 139 9.30 7.91 11.41
C THR A 139 9.09 7.73 12.90
N ILE A 140 8.10 6.92 13.31
CA ILE A 140 7.73 6.76 14.73
C ILE A 140 8.82 6.03 15.53
N ASN A 141 9.28 4.88 15.04
CA ASN A 141 10.22 4.02 15.78
C ASN A 141 11.69 4.28 15.40
N SER A 142 11.95 5.13 14.39
CA SER A 142 13.30 5.44 13.92
C SER A 142 13.81 6.79 14.43
N THR A 143 13.18 7.89 14.03
CA THR A 143 13.63 9.27 14.28
C THR A 143 12.78 9.96 15.34
N GLY A 144 11.52 9.56 15.50
CA GLY A 144 10.51 10.24 16.30
C GLY A 144 10.06 11.58 15.72
N VAL A 145 10.46 11.91 14.48
CA VAL A 145 10.23 13.22 13.85
C VAL A 145 9.76 13.01 12.41
N ALA A 146 8.82 13.86 11.97
CA ALA A 146 8.36 13.88 10.59
C ALA A 146 9.53 14.04 9.59
N ALA A 147 9.45 13.33 8.47
CA ALA A 147 10.47 13.35 7.43
C ALA A 147 10.05 14.28 6.28
N TRP A 148 11.02 15.00 5.73
CA TRP A 148 10.87 15.66 4.45
C TRP A 148 11.19 14.70 3.32
N ASP A 149 10.32 14.67 2.31
CA ASP A 149 10.52 13.95 1.04
C ASP A 149 11.12 12.54 1.23
N PRO A 150 10.36 11.60 1.84
CA PRO A 150 10.85 10.23 1.97
C PRO A 150 11.19 9.66 0.59
N ILE A 151 12.17 8.75 0.54
CA ILE A 151 12.75 8.26 -0.72
C ILE A 151 11.72 7.62 -1.68
N PHE A 152 10.67 7.01 -1.12
CA PHE A 152 9.58 6.42 -1.88
C PHE A 152 8.58 7.44 -2.46
N TYR A 153 8.71 8.72 -2.11
CA TYR A 153 7.95 9.83 -2.65
C TYR A 153 8.78 10.63 -3.67
N TYR A 154 9.99 11.02 -3.27
CA TYR A 154 10.89 11.79 -4.12
C TYR A 154 12.35 11.63 -3.68
N THR A 155 13.26 11.67 -4.64
CA THR A 155 14.68 11.88 -4.39
C THR A 155 15.29 12.72 -5.51
N GLU A 156 16.32 13.50 -5.20
CA GLU A 156 17.08 14.21 -6.22
C GLU A 156 18.00 13.23 -6.97
N ILE A 157 17.92 13.24 -8.29
CA ILE A 157 18.81 12.43 -9.14
C ILE A 157 20.08 13.22 -9.40
N THR A 158 21.18 12.80 -8.78
CA THR A 158 22.51 13.38 -9.00
C THR A 158 23.06 12.99 -10.37
N GLU A 159 24.07 13.72 -10.85
CA GLU A 159 24.80 13.37 -12.08
C GLU A 159 25.36 11.94 -12.02
N ASP A 160 25.96 11.55 -10.89
CA ASP A 160 26.48 10.20 -10.68
C ASP A 160 25.40 9.11 -10.81
N LEU A 161 24.18 9.36 -10.29
CA LEU A 161 23.08 8.40 -10.42
C LEU A 161 22.62 8.31 -11.88
N ALA A 162 22.46 9.45 -12.55
CA ALA A 162 22.05 9.51 -13.94
C ALA A 162 23.06 8.81 -14.87
N ASP A 163 24.36 8.99 -14.64
CA ASP A 163 25.45 8.33 -15.40
C ASP A 163 25.45 6.80 -15.24
N ASN A 164 24.80 6.28 -14.19
CA ASN A 164 24.60 4.85 -13.94
C ASN A 164 23.18 4.37 -14.33
N ASP A 165 22.49 5.12 -15.19
CA ASP A 165 21.11 4.86 -15.63
C ASP A 165 20.09 4.77 -14.48
N ILE A 166 20.39 5.38 -13.33
CA ILE A 166 19.48 5.42 -12.18
C ILE A 166 18.62 6.68 -12.27
N ASN A 167 17.31 6.49 -12.37
CA ASN A 167 16.32 7.56 -12.42
C ASN A 167 15.33 7.48 -11.24
N LEU A 168 14.36 8.40 -11.21
CA LEU A 168 13.40 8.54 -10.11
C LEU A 168 12.50 7.30 -9.90
N ASP A 169 12.19 6.59 -10.98
CA ASP A 169 11.28 5.42 -10.96
C ASP A 169 11.90 4.23 -10.19
N HIS A 170 13.22 4.22 -10.02
CA HIS A 170 13.93 3.23 -9.19
C HIS A 170 13.79 3.47 -7.68
N PHE A 171 13.14 4.56 -7.28
CA PHE A 171 12.95 4.96 -5.89
C PHE A 171 11.48 5.17 -5.55
N VAL A 172 10.74 5.85 -6.41
CA VAL A 172 9.39 6.32 -6.10
C VAL A 172 8.35 5.22 -6.27
N ILE A 173 7.36 5.20 -5.38
CA ILE A 173 6.18 4.34 -5.47
C ILE A 173 5.04 5.18 -6.07
N GLU A 174 4.76 4.97 -7.36
CA GLU A 174 3.76 5.76 -8.09
C GLU A 174 2.37 5.72 -7.46
N GLY A 175 1.94 4.54 -6.99
CA GLY A 175 0.66 4.36 -6.32
C GLY A 175 0.57 5.08 -4.97
N PHE A 176 1.70 5.31 -4.30
CA PHE A 176 1.73 6.17 -3.11
C PHE A 176 1.48 7.63 -3.51
N VAL A 177 2.14 8.11 -4.56
CA VAL A 177 1.94 9.47 -5.08
C VAL A 177 0.51 9.67 -5.58
N GLU A 178 -0.07 8.69 -6.26
CA GLU A 178 -1.48 8.70 -6.67
C GLU A 178 -2.41 8.80 -5.45
N GLY A 179 -2.25 7.90 -4.47
CA GLY A 179 -3.08 7.90 -3.26
C GLY A 179 -2.94 9.16 -2.43
N LEU A 180 -1.74 9.75 -2.35
CA LEU A 180 -1.48 10.95 -1.55
C LEU A 180 -2.21 12.19 -2.08
N LYS A 181 -2.54 12.25 -3.38
CA LYS A 181 -3.35 13.33 -3.97
C LYS A 181 -4.76 13.39 -3.41
N GLU A 182 -5.26 12.30 -2.85
CA GLU A 182 -6.57 12.24 -2.22
C GLU A 182 -6.57 12.83 -0.80
N PHE A 183 -5.41 13.21 -0.26
CA PHE A 183 -5.26 13.78 1.08
C PHE A 183 -4.88 15.25 1.04
N ASN A 184 -5.52 16.01 1.93
CA ASN A 184 -5.13 17.36 2.29
C ASN A 184 -4.13 17.31 3.45
N SER A 185 -3.23 18.29 3.54
CA SER A 185 -2.32 18.38 4.68
C SER A 185 -3.06 18.81 5.97
N THR A 186 -2.56 18.36 7.13
CA THR A 186 -3.09 18.77 8.45
C THR A 186 -2.60 20.16 8.88
N GLN A 187 -1.54 20.66 8.23
CA GLN A 187 -0.89 21.94 8.55
C GLN A 187 -0.26 21.99 9.95
N THR A 188 -0.02 20.84 10.58
CA THR A 188 0.76 20.74 11.81
C THR A 188 2.26 20.92 11.51
N SER A 189 3.10 21.14 12.53
CA SER A 189 4.53 21.38 12.32
C SER A 189 5.35 20.10 12.11
N GLY A 190 4.78 18.93 12.44
CA GLY A 190 5.49 17.66 12.47
C GLY A 190 6.41 17.45 13.68
N ASP A 191 6.43 18.40 14.63
CA ASP A 191 7.21 18.29 15.88
C ASP A 191 6.43 17.56 16.98
N ASP A 192 5.11 17.65 16.94
CA ASP A 192 4.23 16.94 17.87
C ASP A 192 4.19 15.45 17.54
N LEU A 193 3.78 14.66 18.54
CA LEU A 193 3.51 13.25 18.32
C LEU A 193 2.39 13.09 17.27
N TYR A 194 2.63 12.21 16.29
CA TYR A 194 1.73 11.92 15.18
C TYR A 194 0.25 11.76 15.58
N ASN A 195 -0.63 12.21 14.70
CA ASN A 195 -2.04 11.86 14.70
C ASN A 195 -2.42 11.47 13.27
N PHE A 196 -2.30 10.18 12.96
CA PHE A 196 -2.46 9.71 11.60
C PHE A 196 -3.86 10.01 11.06
N GLN A 197 -3.86 10.56 9.84
CA GLN A 197 -5.05 11.04 9.15
C GLN A 197 -5.65 9.97 8.22
N GLY A 198 -4.91 8.90 7.97
CA GLY A 198 -5.39 7.81 7.13
C GLY A 198 -4.30 6.86 6.69
N ALA A 199 -4.62 6.12 5.64
CA ALA A 199 -3.75 5.14 5.03
C ALA A 199 -3.89 5.07 3.51
N ILE A 200 -2.80 4.65 2.87
CA ILE A 200 -2.74 4.28 1.45
C ILE A 200 -2.21 2.85 1.37
N ILE A 201 -2.93 1.94 0.73
CA ILE A 201 -2.47 0.57 0.47
C ILE A 201 -2.21 0.44 -1.03
N VAL A 202 -0.97 0.10 -1.40
CA VAL A 202 -0.50 0.06 -2.77
C VAL A 202 -0.27 -1.40 -3.19
N PRO A 203 -1.00 -1.94 -4.19
CA PRO A 203 -0.72 -3.26 -4.73
C PRO A 203 0.63 -3.28 -5.44
N SER A 204 1.27 -4.45 -5.54
CA SER A 204 2.64 -4.51 -6.06
C SER A 204 2.79 -3.89 -7.44
N ARG A 205 1.83 -4.08 -8.35
CA ARG A 205 1.81 -3.49 -9.70
C ARG A 205 1.81 -1.96 -9.75
N ALA A 206 1.36 -1.29 -8.69
CA ALA A 206 1.35 0.17 -8.57
C ALA A 206 2.49 0.65 -7.64
N ALA A 207 3.28 -0.28 -7.12
CA ALA A 207 4.56 -0.01 -6.49
C ALA A 207 5.68 -0.38 -7.47
N TYR A 208 6.55 -1.31 -7.10
CA TYR A 208 7.67 -1.72 -7.95
C TYR A 208 7.39 -2.97 -8.78
N GLY A 209 6.29 -3.68 -8.56
CA GLY A 209 5.90 -4.88 -9.32
C GLY A 209 7.04 -5.88 -9.50
N ARG A 210 7.62 -5.89 -10.69
CA ARG A 210 8.79 -6.70 -11.07
C ARG A 210 9.98 -5.87 -11.56
N ASP A 211 9.89 -4.56 -11.42
CA ASP A 211 10.85 -3.56 -11.85
C ASP A 211 12.08 -3.54 -10.93
N PHE A 212 13.12 -2.89 -11.43
CA PHE A 212 14.36 -2.70 -10.67
C PHE A 212 14.23 -1.53 -9.71
N VAL A 213 14.70 -1.73 -8.48
CA VAL A 213 14.83 -0.69 -7.46
C VAL A 213 16.29 -0.43 -7.15
N TYR A 214 16.64 0.81 -6.82
CA TYR A 214 17.99 1.14 -6.41
C TYR A 214 18.15 0.98 -4.90
N THR A 215 19.08 0.13 -4.46
CA THR A 215 19.31 -0.16 -3.03
C THR A 215 20.62 0.43 -2.51
N GLY A 216 21.02 1.60 -3.03
CA GLY A 216 22.20 2.34 -2.54
C GLY A 216 23.55 1.91 -3.14
N GLY A 217 23.57 0.94 -4.05
CA GLY A 217 24.81 0.54 -4.74
C GLY A 217 24.63 -0.25 -6.03
N GLN A 218 23.43 -0.76 -6.29
CA GLN A 218 23.08 -1.41 -7.56
C GLN A 218 21.55 -1.45 -7.72
N LEU A 219 21.11 -1.62 -8.96
CA LEU A 219 19.73 -1.94 -9.29
C LEU A 219 19.43 -3.41 -8.98
N ARG A 220 18.28 -3.65 -8.34
CA ARG A 220 17.83 -4.99 -7.92
C ARG A 220 16.36 -5.17 -8.22
N ASN A 221 15.97 -6.29 -8.81
CA ASN A 221 14.55 -6.59 -9.08
C ASN A 221 13.97 -7.64 -8.11
N ASP A 222 14.72 -8.03 -7.06
CA ASP A 222 14.34 -9.06 -6.10
C ASP A 222 13.91 -8.50 -4.73
N VAL A 223 14.28 -7.26 -4.39
CA VAL A 223 14.11 -6.70 -3.02
C VAL A 223 12.67 -6.32 -2.68
N TYR A 224 11.89 -5.90 -3.69
CA TYR A 224 10.46 -5.55 -3.56
C TYR A 224 9.60 -6.18 -4.65
N ARG A 225 10.06 -7.29 -5.23
CA ARG A 225 9.29 -8.03 -6.22
C ARG A 225 7.97 -8.49 -5.62
N ASN A 226 6.87 -8.29 -6.34
CA ASN A 226 5.51 -8.68 -5.95
C ASN A 226 5.11 -8.19 -4.54
N THR A 227 5.73 -7.10 -4.07
CA THR A 227 5.54 -6.57 -2.73
C THR A 227 4.47 -5.49 -2.75
N SER A 228 3.43 -5.66 -1.93
CA SER A 228 2.44 -4.63 -1.65
C SER A 228 2.85 -3.81 -0.42
N PHE A 229 2.45 -2.54 -0.38
CA PHE A 229 2.86 -1.59 0.65
C PHE A 229 1.66 -0.98 1.38
N ILE A 230 1.84 -0.74 2.66
CA ILE A 230 0.87 -0.11 3.57
C ILE A 230 1.53 1.16 4.08
N PHE A 231 0.91 2.31 3.85
CA PHE A 231 1.35 3.59 4.41
C PHE A 231 0.29 4.12 5.35
N ASN A 232 0.57 4.17 6.65
CA ASN A 232 -0.28 4.83 7.63
C ASN A 232 0.41 6.12 8.07
N PHE A 233 -0.24 7.28 7.92
CA PHE A 233 0.51 8.53 7.92
C PHE A 233 -0.29 9.76 8.35
N GLU A 234 0.45 10.84 8.59
CA GLU A 234 -0.01 12.22 8.67
C GLU A 234 0.83 13.07 7.72
N LEU A 235 0.19 13.70 6.73
CA LEU A 235 0.79 14.72 5.88
C LEU A 235 0.71 16.06 6.62
N HIS A 236 1.81 16.46 7.24
CA HIS A 236 1.88 17.70 8.00
C HIS A 236 1.84 18.91 7.09
N GLN A 237 2.79 18.97 6.16
CA GLN A 237 3.02 20.15 5.34
C GLN A 237 3.28 19.80 3.88
N PHE A 238 3.01 20.81 3.06
CA PHE A 238 3.21 20.85 1.63
C PHE A 238 3.91 22.16 1.29
N LEU A 239 4.92 22.11 0.45
CA LEU A 239 5.59 23.28 -0.11
C LEU A 239 5.87 23.06 -1.60
N PRO A 240 5.61 24.03 -2.49
CA PRO A 240 6.13 23.98 -3.85
C PRO A 240 7.66 23.87 -3.82
N ARG A 241 8.22 22.91 -4.56
CA ARG A 241 9.65 22.73 -4.72
C ARG A 241 10.18 23.85 -5.62
N ASN A 242 11.05 24.69 -5.07
CA ASN A 242 11.77 25.69 -5.86
C ASN A 242 12.97 25.00 -6.50
N ASN A 243 12.89 24.75 -7.82
CA ASN A 243 14.01 24.27 -8.63
C ASN A 243 15.02 25.38 -8.90
#